data_AF-A0A661NPB9-F1
#
_entry.id   AF-A0A661NPB9-F1
#
_cell.length_a   1.000
_cell.length_b   1.000
_cell.length_c   1.000
_cell.angle_alpha   90.00
_cell.angle_beta   90.00
_cell.angle_gamma   90.00
#
_symmetry.space_group_name_H-M   'P 1'
#
loop_
_entity.id
_entity.type
_entity.pdbx_description
1 polymer ?
#
loop_
_entity_poly.entity_id
_entity_poly.type
_entity_poly.pdbx_seq_one_letter_code
_entity_poly.pdbx_strand_id
1 'polypeptide(L)' 'MAEVELEVAVFSSDPFQYQQIGAEACRMRKLGMSLRVIGRALGVNEKTVRKALASVGAC' A
#
# COMPACT_ATOMS: atom_id res chain seq x y z
N MET A 1 -32.26 11.89 -32.64
CA MET A 1 -31.00 11.15 -32.85
C MET A 1 -29.99 11.76 -31.87
N ALA A 2 -30.10 11.35 -30.61
CA ALA A 2 -29.29 10.31 -29.97
C ALA A 2 -27.97 10.91 -29.48
N GLU A 3 -28.05 11.57 -28.33
CA GLU A 3 -26.91 12.04 -27.55
C GLU A 3 -26.23 10.80 -26.96
N VAL A 4 -24.97 10.58 -27.33
CA VAL A 4 -24.18 9.44 -26.86
C VAL A 4 -23.48 9.88 -25.59
N GLU A 5 -23.98 9.43 -24.44
CA GLU A 5 -23.32 9.60 -23.15
C GLU A 5 -22.02 8.80 -23.15
N LEU A 6 -20.89 9.50 -23.28
CA LEU A 6 -19.57 8.91 -23.24
C LEU A 6 -19.20 8.66 -21.76
N GLU A 7 -19.48 7.46 -21.26
CA GLU A 7 -19.02 7.04 -19.93
C GLU A 7 -17.49 6.99 -19.92
N VAL A 8 -16.87 8.02 -19.36
CA VAL A 8 -15.43 8.04 -19.06
C VAL A 8 -15.22 7.09 -17.89
N ALA A 9 -14.92 5.83 -18.19
CA ALA A 9 -14.45 4.87 -17.22
C ALA A 9 -13.20 5.44 -16.54
N VAL A 10 -13.39 6.02 -15.36
CA VAL A 10 -12.29 6.40 -14.47
C VAL A 10 -11.62 5.09 -14.10
N PHE A 11 -10.49 4.80 -14.76
CA PHE A 11 -9.61 3.72 -14.34
C PHE A 11 -9.15 4.06 -12.93
N SER A 12 -9.83 3.54 -11.92
CA SER A 12 -9.35 3.54 -10.55
C SER A 12 -8.12 2.63 -10.55
N SER A 13 -6.96 3.24 -10.71
CA SER A 13 -5.69 2.58 -10.39
C SER A 13 -5.71 2.35 -8.89
N ASP A 14 -6.31 1.23 -8.48
CA ASP A 14 -6.18 0.74 -7.12
C ASP A 14 -4.70 0.83 -6.76
N PRO A 15 -4.34 1.53 -5.66
CA PRO A 15 -2.95 1.65 -5.29
C PRO A 15 -2.42 0.22 -5.19
N PHE A 16 -1.40 -0.08 -5.99
CA PHE A 16 -0.77 -1.40 -6.03
C PHE A 16 -0.63 -1.88 -4.60
N GLN A 17 -1.15 -3.06 -4.24
CA GLN A 17 -1.34 -3.51 -2.84
C GLN A 17 -0.11 -3.25 -1.95
N TYR A 18 1.06 -3.30 -2.57
CA TYR A 18 2.35 -2.96 -2.00
C TYR A 18 2.51 -1.52 -1.46
N GLN A 19 1.97 -0.49 -2.12
CA GLN A 19 1.98 0.89 -1.64
C GLN A 19 1.12 1.04 -0.38
N GLN A 20 -0.01 0.34 -0.31
CA GLN A 20 -0.87 0.30 0.87
C GLN A 20 -0.15 -0.38 2.06
N ILE A 21 0.52 -1.51 1.80
CA ILE A 21 1.38 -2.19 2.78
C ILE A 21 2.47 -1.25 3.28
N GLY A 22 3.09 -0.45 2.40
CA GLY A 22 4.12 0.52 2.78
C GLY A 22 3.60 1.57 3.77
N ALA A 23 2.46 2.20 3.47
CA ALA A 23 1.88 3.24 4.32
C ALA A 23 1.47 2.69 5.70
N GLU A 24 0.87 1.50 5.76
CA GLU A 24 0.49 0.86 7.02
C GLU A 24 1.73 0.39 7.80
N ALA A 25 2.68 -0.27 7.15
CA ALA A 25 3.95 -0.67 7.77
C ALA A 25 4.69 0.53 8.35
N CYS A 26 4.65 1.67 7.68
CA CYS A 26 5.26 2.90 8.14
C CYS A 26 4.61 3.43 9.42
N ARG A 27 3.28 3.46 9.48
CA ARG A 27 2.53 3.81 10.69
C ARG A 27 2.90 2.90 11.86
N MET A 28 2.90 1.59 11.65
CA MET A 28 3.25 0.63 12.69
C MET A 28 4.71 0.77 13.16
N ARG A 29 5.64 1.09 12.25
CA ARG A 29 7.05 1.32 12.60
C ARG A 29 7.25 2.58 13.45
N LYS A 30 6.50 3.66 13.17
CA LYS A 30 6.50 4.87 14.00
C LYS A 30 5.96 4.62 15.42
N LEU A 31 5.13 3.59 15.60
CA LEU A 31 4.69 3.11 16.91
C LEU A 31 5.73 2.21 17.63
N GLY A 32 6.92 2.03 17.05
CA GLY A 32 8.00 1.23 17.64
C GLY A 32 7.89 -0.27 17.38
N MET A 33 6.99 -0.72 16.50
CA MET A 33 6.86 -2.14 16.19
C MET A 33 8.04 -2.65 15.35
N SER A 34 8.50 -3.87 15.64
CA SER A 34 9.54 -4.52 14.84
C SER A 34 8.99 -4.99 13.49
N LEU A 35 9.87 -5.07 12.48
CA LEU A 35 9.50 -5.53 11.13
C LEU A 35 8.81 -6.90 11.11
N ARG A 36 9.21 -7.80 12.02
CA ARG A 36 8.63 -9.13 12.15
C ARG A 36 7.19 -9.09 12.67
N VAL A 37 6.90 -8.21 13.63
CA VAL A 37 5.55 -8.00 14.16
C VAL A 37 4.66 -7.36 13.10
N ILE A 38 5.17 -6.34 12.42
CA ILE A 38 4.48 -5.68 11.30
C ILE A 38 4.13 -6.69 10.21
N GLY A 39 5.09 -7.54 9.81
CA GLY A 39 4.86 -8.58 8.82
C GLY A 39 3.75 -9.55 9.23
N ARG A 40 3.79 -10.04 10.47
CA ARG A 40 2.72 -10.90 11.00
C ARG A 40 1.35 -10.23 10.99
N ALA A 41 1.28 -8.96 11.37
CA ALA A 41 0.02 -8.22 11.40
C ALA A 41 -0.54 -7.93 9.99
N LEU A 42 0.34 -7.73 9.01
CA LEU A 42 -0.03 -7.48 7.61
C LEU A 42 -0.12 -8.76 6.77
N GLY A 43 0.10 -9.93 7.35
CA GLY A 43 0.08 -11.21 6.63
C GLY A 43 1.23 -11.39 5.63
N VAL A 44 2.35 -10.69 5.80
CA VAL A 44 3.50 -10.70 4.89
C VAL A 44 4.82 -11.00 5.58
N ASN A 45 5.81 -11.42 4.82
CA ASN A 45 7.15 -11.68 5.34
C ASN A 45 7.91 -10.38 5.64
N GLU A 46 8.86 -10.45 6.56
CA GLU A 46 9.71 -9.32 6.96
C GLU A 46 10.42 -8.66 5.76
N LYS A 47 10.87 -9.47 4.79
CA LYS A 47 11.48 -8.99 3.54
C LYS A 47 10.52 -8.10 2.75
N THR A 48 9.25 -8.45 2.70
CA THR A 48 8.20 -7.67 2.03
C THR A 48 8.00 -6.35 2.76
N VAL A 49 7.91 -6.37 4.10
CA VAL A 49 7.80 -5.15 4.92
C VAL A 49 8.98 -4.21 4.68
N ARG A 50 10.21 -4.74 4.67
CA ARG A 50 11.42 -3.93 4.44
C ARG A 50 11.41 -3.23 3.09
N LYS A 51 11.07 -3.97 2.04
CA LYS A 51 10.99 -3.36 0.71
C LYS A 51 9.80 -2.38 0.61
N ALA A 52 8.68 -2.66 1.30
CA ALA A 52 7.52 -1.78 1.30
C ALA A 52 7.84 -0.45 1.98
N LEU A 53 8.53 -0.47 3.12
CA LEU A 53 9.04 0.74 3.78
C LEU A 53 10.01 1.52 2.88
N ALA A 54 10.94 0.83 2.21
CA ALA A 54 11.86 1.46 1.27
C ALA A 54 11.15 2.17 0.10
N SER A 55 9.97 1.69 -0.30
CA SER A 55 9.18 2.33 -1.36
C SER A 55 8.45 3.60 -0.93
N VAL A 56 8.30 3.83 0.39
CA VAL A 56 7.61 5.00 0.95
C VAL A 56 8.56 6.20 1.13
N GLY A 57 9.87 6.00 0.98
CA GLY A 57 10.88 7.07 0.94
C GLY A 57 11.18 7.77 2.27
N ALA A 58 10.19 7.94 3.15
CA ALA A 58 10.32 8.63 4.44
C ALA A 58 9.68 7.85 5.60
N CYS A 59 10.09 6.59 5.72
CA CYS A 59 9.95 5.75 6.90
C CYS A 59 11.27 4.98 7.12
#